data_AF-A0A381RY01-F1
#
_entry.id   AF-A0A381RY01-F1
#
_cell.length_a   1.000
_cell.length_b   1.000
_cell.length_c   1.000
_cell.angle_alpha   90.00
_cell.angle_beta   90.00
_cell.angle_gamma   90.00
#
_symmetry.space_group_name_H-M   'P 1'
#
loop_
_entity.id
_entity.type
_entity.pdbx_description
1 polymer ?
#
loop_
_entity_poly.entity_id
_entity_poly.type
_entity_poly.pdbx_seq_one_letter_code
_entity_poly.pdbx_strand_id
1 'polypeptide(L)'
;MALEKVTEVGSIEVLPMGQIQVRTDTVIKEDGKEISRRYHRHVVEPNHNTAKEDQRVKEVAEAVHTKKVKDAWAEHTANAFKS
;
A
#
# COMPACT_ATOMS: atom_id res chain seq x y z
N MET A 1 10.92 -19.78 25.43
CA MET A 1 9.94 -18.76 25.02
C MET A 1 10.62 -17.86 24.01
N ALA A 2 10.35 -18.08 22.73
CA ALA A 2 10.84 -17.22 21.66
C ALA A 2 9.68 -16.32 21.18
N LEU A 3 9.85 -15.00 21.34
CA LEU A 3 8.95 -14.01 20.76
C LEU A 3 9.49 -13.58 19.40
N GLU A 4 8.68 -13.75 18.35
CA GLU A 4 9.01 -13.36 16.99
C GLU A 4 8.07 -12.24 16.53
N LYS A 5 8.62 -11.21 15.89
CA LYS A 5 7.87 -10.15 15.22
C LYS A 5 8.04 -10.28 13.72
N VAL A 6 6.94 -10.51 13.01
CA VAL A 6 6.88 -10.63 11.56
C VAL A 6 6.15 -9.44 10.98
N THR A 7 6.65 -8.89 9.87
CA THR A 7 5.96 -7.86 9.09
C THR A 7 5.65 -8.43 7.71
N GLU A 8 4.38 -8.34 7.30
CA GLU A 8 3.90 -8.89 6.04
C GLU A 8 2.89 -7.93 5.38
N VAL A 9 2.86 -7.88 4.05
CA VAL A 9 1.78 -7.17 3.34
C VAL A 9 0.53 -8.05 3.32
N GLY A 10 -0.46 -7.67 4.12
CA GLY A 10 -1.70 -8.40 4.36
C GLY A 10 -2.77 -8.16 3.30
N SER A 11 -2.84 -6.97 2.70
CA SER A 11 -3.67 -6.72 1.51
C SER A 11 -3.09 -5.62 0.61
N ILE A 12 -3.39 -5.73 -0.69
CA ILE A 12 -3.11 -4.72 -1.71
C ILE A 12 -4.41 -4.54 -2.49
N GLU A 13 -5.03 -3.37 -2.39
CA GLU A 13 -6.33 -3.05 -2.98
C GLU A 13 -6.20 -1.88 -3.94
N VAL A 14 -6.67 -2.03 -5.18
CA VAL A 14 -6.69 -0.94 -6.17
C VAL A 14 -8.02 -0.18 -6.03
N LEU A 15 -7.93 1.12 -5.80
CA LEU A 15 -9.06 2.04 -5.67
C LEU A 15 -9.48 2.62 -7.05
N PRO A 16 -10.69 3.20 -7.18
CA PRO A 16 -11.26 3.57 -8.49
C PRO A 16 -10.42 4.52 -9.34
N MET A 17 -9.66 5.43 -8.71
CA MET A 17 -8.78 6.37 -9.41
C MET A 17 -7.35 5.85 -9.57
N GLY A 18 -7.14 4.55 -9.37
CA GLY A 18 -5.85 3.90 -9.49
C GLY A 18 -4.93 4.11 -8.30
N GLN A 19 -5.42 4.65 -7.17
CA GLN A 19 -4.63 4.62 -5.94
C GLN A 19 -4.56 3.18 -5.42
N ILE A 20 -3.48 2.84 -4.72
CA ILE A 20 -3.30 1.52 -4.14
C ILE A 20 -3.33 1.65 -2.63
N GLN A 21 -4.31 1.03 -1.99
CA GLN A 21 -4.35 0.91 -0.53
C GLN A 21 -3.56 -0.34 -0.12
N VAL A 22 -2.49 -0.13 0.64
CA VAL A 22 -1.63 -1.19 1.15
C VAL A 22 -1.90 -1.38 2.62
N ARG A 23 -2.14 -2.63 3.05
CA ARG A 23 -2.21 -3.00 4.47
C ARG A 23 -0.99 -3.81 4.84
N THR A 24 -0.22 -3.30 5.79
CA THR A 24 0.95 -3.99 6.34
C THR A 24 0.64 -4.46 7.76
N ASP A 25 0.69 -5.77 7.94
CA ASP A 25 0.42 -6.45 9.19
C ASP A 25 1.73 -6.62 9.96
N THR A 26 1.67 -6.41 11.27
CA THR A 26 2.71 -6.72 12.24
C THR A 26 2.17 -7.80 13.17
N VAL A 27 2.74 -9.00 13.07
CA VAL A 27 2.30 -10.20 13.79
C VAL A 27 3.33 -10.54 14.84
N ILE A 28 2.90 -10.75 16.08
CA ILE A 28 3.73 -11.24 17.18
C ILE A 28 3.39 -12.71 17.42
N LYS A 29 4.40 -13.58 17.41
CA LYS A 29 4.28 -15.02 17.66
C LYS A 29 5.06 -15.43 18.90
N GLU A 30 4.51 -16.35 19.67
CA GLU A 30 5.19 -17.04 20.76
C GLU A 30 5.24 -18.54 20.43
N ASP A 31 6.46 -19.07 20.33
CA ASP A 31 6.70 -20.48 19.97
C ASP A 31 5.91 -20.93 18.71
N GLY A 32 5.86 -20.04 17.71
CA GLY A 32 5.18 -20.24 16.44
C GLY A 32 3.68 -19.91 16.43
N LYS A 33 3.05 -19.70 17.59
CA LYS A 33 1.63 -19.34 17.69
C LYS A 33 1.43 -17.82 17.65
N GLU A 34 0.56 -17.34 16.78
CA GLU A 34 0.17 -15.92 16.77
C GLU A 34 -0.56 -15.55 18.07
N ILE A 35 -0.05 -14.52 18.75
CA ILE A 35 -0.63 -13.97 19.99
C ILE A 35 -1.16 -12.55 19.81
N SER A 36 -0.66 -11.81 18.82
CA SER A 36 -1.12 -10.47 18.52
C SER A 36 -0.91 -10.13 17.05
N ARG A 37 -1.86 -9.38 16.49
CA ARG A 37 -1.76 -8.79 15.15
C ARG A 37 -2.22 -7.35 15.21
N ARG A 38 -1.42 -6.45 14.63
CA ARG A 38 -1.79 -5.07 14.36
C ARG A 38 -1.52 -4.77 12.90
N TYR A 39 -2.26 -3.84 12.32
CA TYR A 39 -2.02 -3.41 10.94
C TYR A 39 -1.91 -1.90 10.85
N HIS A 40 -1.20 -1.42 9.84
CA HIS A 40 -1.29 -0.04 9.37
C HIS A 40 -1.66 -0.03 7.90
N ARG A 41 -2.37 1.02 7.48
CA ARG A 41 -2.69 1.25 6.07
C ARG A 41 -2.05 2.55 5.61
N HIS A 42 -1.54 2.52 4.39
CA HIS A 42 -1.16 3.71 3.64
C HIS A 42 -1.67 3.61 2.22
N VAL A 43 -1.71 4.75 1.54
CA VAL A 43 -2.14 4.85 0.15
C VAL A 43 -0.94 5.23 -0.70
N VAL A 44 -0.73 4.47 -1.77
CA VAL A 44 0.20 4.81 -2.83
C VAL A 44 -0.61 5.42 -3.96
N GLU A 45 -0.49 6.74 -4.12
CA GLU A 45 -1.16 7.45 -5.21
C GLU A 45 -0.48 7.20 -6.57
N PRO A 46 -1.17 7.40 -7.69
CA PRO A 46 -0.60 7.22 -9.04
C PRO A 46 0.74 7.92 -9.28
N ASN A 47 0.94 9.10 -8.67
CA ASN A 47 2.14 9.92 -8.85
C ASN A 47 3.19 9.71 -7.73
N HIS A 48 2.95 8.79 -6.79
CA HIS A 48 3.83 8.58 -5.65
C HIS A 48 5.07 7.75 -6.02
N ASN A 49 6.19 7.99 -5.32
CA ASN A 49 7.41 7.21 -5.52
C ASN A 49 7.35 5.89 -4.75
N THR A 50 7.38 4.76 -5.48
CA THR A 50 7.27 3.41 -4.91
C THR A 50 8.61 2.76 -4.58
N ALA A 51 9.74 3.46 -4.69
CA ALA A 51 11.07 2.86 -4.50
C ALA A 51 11.27 2.19 -3.13
N LYS A 52 10.60 2.69 -2.09
CA LYS A 52 10.67 2.15 -0.71
C LYS A 52 9.56 1.14 -0.36
N GLU A 53 8.65 0.86 -1.30
CA GLU A 53 7.58 -0.10 -1.09
C GLU A 53 8.05 -1.55 -1.20
N ASP A 54 7.22 -2.46 -0.69
CA ASP A 54 7.38 -3.91 -0.89
C ASP A 54 7.37 -4.27 -2.38
N GLN A 55 8.08 -5.33 -2.75
CA GLN A 55 8.20 -5.75 -4.15
C GLN A 55 6.84 -6.04 -4.80
N ARG A 56 5.90 -6.65 -4.08
CA ARG A 56 4.55 -6.90 -4.61
C ARG A 56 3.77 -5.61 -4.85
N VAL A 57 3.95 -4.62 -3.97
CA VAL A 57 3.31 -3.31 -4.12
C VAL A 57 3.89 -2.58 -5.33
N LYS A 58 5.21 -2.67 -5.56
CA LYS A 58 5.88 -2.11 -6.75
C LYS A 58 5.33 -2.69 -8.05
N GLU A 59 5.19 -4.01 -8.12
CA GLU A 59 4.68 -4.71 -9.30
C GLU A 59 3.23 -4.31 -9.61
N VAL A 60 2.37 -4.21 -8.59
CA VAL A 60 0.99 -3.72 -8.77
C VAL A 60 0.98 -2.26 -9.21
N ALA A 61 1.81 -1.40 -8.60
CA ALA A 61 1.92 0.00 -8.97
C ALA A 61 2.41 0.20 -10.42
N GLU A 62 3.35 -0.62 -10.89
CA GLU A 62 3.81 -0.58 -12.28
C GLU A 62 2.69 -0.94 -13.27
N ALA A 63 1.87 -1.94 -12.94
CA ALA A 63 0.74 -2.35 -13.77
C ALA A 63 -0.42 -1.32 -13.77
N VAL A 64 -0.71 -0.70 -12.61
CA VAL A 64 -1.88 0.17 -12.42
C VAL A 64 -1.57 1.64 -12.75
N HIS A 65 -0.41 2.16 -12.35
CA HIS A 65 -0.04 3.58 -12.51
C HIS A 65 0.47 3.88 -13.93
N THR A 66 -0.34 3.52 -14.92
CA THR A 66 -0.12 3.87 -16.32
C THR A 66 -0.10 5.38 -16.52
N LYS A 67 0.48 5.84 -17.63
CA LYS A 67 0.50 7.28 -17.97
C LYS A 67 -0.89 7.91 -17.90
N LYS A 68 -1.91 7.24 -18.46
CA LYS A 68 -3.30 7.72 -18.47
C LYS A 68 -3.86 7.90 -17.04
N VAL A 69 -3.58 6.97 -16.13
CA VAL A 69 -4.03 7.04 -14.75
C VAL A 69 -3.32 8.16 -13.99
N LYS A 70 -2.01 8.34 -14.22
CA LYS A 70 -1.22 9.45 -13.65
C LYS A 70 -1.74 10.81 -14.10
N ASP A 71 -2.02 10.96 -15.40
CA ASP A 71 -2.56 12.18 -15.98
C ASP A 71 -3.94 12.49 -15.35
N ALA A 72 -4.85 11.50 -15.30
CA ALA A 72 -6.17 11.67 -14.69
C ALA A 72 -6.11 12.01 -13.18
N TRP A 73 -5.16 11.43 -12.44
CA TRP A 73 -4.92 11.78 -11.04
C TRP A 73 -4.41 13.22 -10.86
N ALA A 74 -3.50 13.66 -11.73
CA ALA A 74 -2.99 15.02 -11.71
C ALA A 74 -4.11 16.05 -11.98
N GLU A 75 -5.02 15.77 -12.91
CA GLU A 75 -6.19 16.61 -13.17
C GLU A 75 -7.16 16.65 -11.99
N HIS A 76 -7.46 15.48 -11.40
CA HIS A 76 -8.33 15.37 -10.23
C HIS A 76 -7.79 16.19 -9.05
N THR A 77 -6.50 16.01 -8.71
CA THR A 77 -5.85 16.75 -7.62
C THR A 77 -5.82 18.25 -7.90
N ALA A 78 -5.50 18.68 -9.12
CA ALA A 78 -5.50 20.10 -9.49
C ALA A 78 -6.88 20.77 -9.37
N ASN A 79 -7.98 20.02 -9.56
CA ASN A 79 -9.33 20.54 -9.40
C ASN A 79 -9.77 20.57 -7.93
N ALA A 80 -9.34 19.61 -7.11
CA ALA A 80 -9.64 19.56 -5.69
C ALA A 80 -9.09 20.77 -4.89
N PHE A 81 -8.01 21.40 -5.35
CA PHE A 81 -7.42 22.58 -4.71
C PHE A 81 -7.95 23.94 -5.22
N LYS A 82 -8.93 23.93 -6.13
CA LYS A 82 -9.50 25.16 -6.74
C LYS A 82 -10.85 25.59 -6.14
N SER A 83 -11.40 24.80 -5.20
CA SER A 83 -12.60 25.15 -4.41
C SER A 83 -12.22 25.89 -3.14
#